data_AF-A0A1E1WIV9-F1
#
_entry.id   AF-A0A1E1WIV9-F1
#
_cell.length_a   1.000
_cell.length_b   1.000
_cell.length_c   1.000
_cell.angle_alpha   90.00
_cell.angle_beta   90.00
_cell.angle_gamma   90.00
#
_symmetry.space_group_name_H-M   'P 1'
#
loop_
_entity.id
_entity.type
_entity.pdbx_description
1 polymer ?
#
loop_
_entity_poly.entity_id
_entity_poly.type
_entity_poly.pdbx_seq_one_letter_code
_entity_poly.pdbx_strand_id
1 'polypeptide(L)'
;SINGTDVEEMNHDQVVQLIRNTRGVLTLVVKPNAVYEPEEGGPEEPAVTFVPFGAGKLEGDALEQSMLLLGDGLASGAALKQYETLLRRLPEEPTCAAKLPHNLNKNRYKDIAPYDSTRVVLKNNPTGDYINASYINMEIPTSDLVLTYIATQGPLSSTVGDFWQMVWECESSLIVMLTVLAERGRAKCHQYWPKVGASPLKATNTLTVHTNSEQNLGHYIRREMSLKDGSGGSRNVTQLQYTSWPDHGVPDDAAAFIAFTQLCSRLRNHRAVIPT
;
A
#
# COMPACT_ATOMS: atom_id res chain seq x y z
N SER A 1 -11.37 4.94 -25.73
CA SER A 1 -12.35 5.66 -26.57
C SER A 1 -13.62 4.84 -26.74
N ILE A 2 -14.73 5.52 -26.97
CA ILE A 2 -16.04 4.94 -27.30
C ILE A 2 -16.38 5.38 -28.73
N ASN A 3 -16.55 4.44 -29.66
CA ASN A 3 -16.77 4.69 -31.09
C ASN A 3 -15.76 5.69 -31.70
N GLY A 4 -14.48 5.55 -31.34
CA GLY A 4 -13.41 6.45 -31.79
C GLY A 4 -13.34 7.80 -31.07
N THR A 5 -14.31 8.13 -30.21
CA THR A 5 -14.28 9.35 -29.39
C THR A 5 -13.45 9.11 -28.13
N ASP A 6 -12.42 9.90 -27.89
CA ASP A 6 -11.66 9.82 -26.64
C ASP A 6 -12.52 10.28 -25.46
N VAL A 7 -12.48 9.54 -24.37
CA VAL A 7 -13.34 9.76 -23.19
C VAL A 7 -12.53 10.00 -21.92
N GLU A 8 -11.22 10.19 -22.05
CA GLU A 8 -10.25 10.31 -20.95
C GLU A 8 -10.56 11.48 -20.00
N GLU A 9 -11.08 12.59 -20.52
CA GLU A 9 -11.46 13.78 -19.74
C GLU A 9 -12.97 13.87 -19.45
N MET A 10 -13.77 12.87 -19.88
CA MET A 10 -15.21 12.89 -19.69
C MET A 10 -15.59 12.42 -18.28
N ASN A 11 -16.54 13.10 -17.66
CA ASN A 11 -17.12 12.65 -16.39
C ASN A 11 -18.08 11.46 -16.59
N HIS A 12 -18.46 10.80 -15.49
CA HIS A 12 -19.32 9.61 -15.54
C HIS A 12 -20.63 9.83 -16.32
N ASP A 13 -21.32 10.94 -16.06
CA ASP A 13 -22.60 11.25 -16.70
C ASP A 13 -22.45 11.49 -18.20
N GLN A 14 -21.37 12.15 -18.62
CA GLN A 14 -21.02 12.38 -20.02
C GLN A 14 -20.71 11.06 -20.75
N VAL A 15 -19.97 10.15 -20.11
CA VAL A 15 -19.69 8.82 -20.65
C VAL A 15 -20.97 8.00 -20.79
N VAL A 16 -21.85 8.03 -19.79
CA VAL A 16 -23.15 7.33 -19.81
C VAL A 16 -24.05 7.88 -20.90
N GLN A 17 -24.09 9.21 -21.09
CA GLN A 17 -24.85 9.82 -22.19
C GLN A 17 -24.29 9.41 -23.56
N LEU A 18 -22.97 9.35 -23.72
CA LEU A 18 -22.32 8.92 -24.97
C LEU A 18 -22.69 7.48 -25.34
N ILE A 19 -22.74 6.58 -24.35
CA ILE A 19 -23.17 5.20 -24.52
C ILE A 19 -24.67 5.15 -24.89
N ARG A 20 -25.52 5.85 -24.14
CA ARG A 20 -26.98 5.87 -24.36
C ARG A 20 -27.37 6.46 -25.71
N ASN A 21 -26.59 7.40 -26.23
CA ASN A 21 -26.84 8.05 -27.51
C ASN A 21 -26.29 7.27 -28.71
N THR A 22 -25.57 6.17 -28.48
CA THR A 22 -25.05 5.33 -29.56
C THR A 22 -26.19 4.54 -30.21
N ARG A 23 -26.43 4.79 -31.50
CA ARG A 23 -27.34 3.98 -32.33
C ARG A 23 -26.51 3.00 -33.15
N GLY A 24 -26.60 1.71 -32.82
CA GLY A 24 -25.85 0.64 -33.50
C GLY A 24 -24.82 -0.04 -32.60
N VAL A 25 -23.77 -0.59 -33.21
CA VAL A 25 -22.71 -1.32 -32.50
C VAL A 25 -21.89 -0.34 -31.65
N LEU A 26 -21.73 -0.65 -30.37
CA LEU A 26 -20.86 0.08 -29.46
C LEU A 26 -19.45 -0.53 -29.52
N THR A 27 -18.49 0.21 -30.05
CA THR A 27 -17.08 -0.16 -30.07
C THR A 27 -16.35 0.52 -28.93
N LEU A 28 -15.83 -0.28 -28.00
CA LEU A 28 -15.01 0.17 -26.89
C LEU A 28 -13.55 -0.15 -27.19
N VAL A 29 -12.71 0.87 -27.31
CA VAL A 29 -11.25 0.69 -27.43
C VAL A 29 -10.64 1.15 -26.12
N VAL A 30 -10.21 0.19 -25.32
CA VAL A 30 -9.48 0.47 -24.07
C VAL A 30 -8.04 0.78 -24.48
N LYS A 31 -7.58 2.02 -24.26
CA LYS A 31 -6.13 2.29 -24.33
C LYS A 31 -5.48 1.43 -23.24
N PRO A 32 -4.46 0.61 -23.56
CA PRO A 32 -3.69 -0.06 -22.53
C PRO A 32 -2.94 1.00 -21.72
N ASN A 33 -3.52 1.49 -20.63
CA ASN A 33 -2.83 2.37 -19.70
C ASN A 33 -1.97 1.53 -18.78
N ALA A 34 -0.66 1.80 -18.83
CA ALA A 34 0.41 1.16 -18.06
C ALA A 34 0.16 -0.35 -17.91
N VAL A 35 0.30 -1.07 -19.03
CA VAL A 35 0.73 -2.45 -18.93
C VAL A 35 2.07 -2.35 -18.18
N TYR A 36 2.13 -2.81 -16.92
CA TYR A 36 3.30 -3.59 -16.56
C TYR A 36 3.25 -4.74 -17.54
N GLU A 37 3.91 -4.58 -18.69
CA GLU A 37 4.08 -5.68 -19.62
C GLU A 37 4.51 -6.87 -18.76
N PRO A 38 3.76 -7.97 -18.75
CA PRO A 38 4.35 -9.20 -18.32
C PRO A 38 5.49 -9.40 -19.31
N GLU A 39 6.72 -9.14 -18.86
CA GLU A 39 7.92 -9.47 -19.62
C GLU A 39 7.98 -11.01 -19.69
N GLU A 40 7.12 -11.61 -20.51
CA GLU A 40 7.36 -12.93 -21.05
C GLU A 40 8.47 -12.76 -22.09
N GLY A 41 9.72 -12.78 -21.60
CA GLY A 41 10.93 -12.78 -22.42
C GLY A 41 11.83 -11.54 -22.32
N GLY A 42 11.87 -10.85 -21.18
CA GLY A 42 12.87 -9.81 -20.92
C GLY A 42 14.31 -10.37 -20.91
N PRO A 43 15.34 -9.55 -21.22
CA PRO A 43 16.73 -9.97 -21.11
C PRO A 43 17.02 -10.45 -19.68
N GLU A 44 17.89 -11.45 -19.57
CA GLU A 44 18.31 -12.10 -18.32
C GLU A 44 18.48 -11.09 -17.18
N GLU A 45 17.68 -11.22 -16.12
CA GLU A 45 17.68 -10.27 -15.00
C GLU A 45 19.09 -10.23 -14.36
N PRO A 46 19.67 -9.03 -14.12
CA PRO A 46 21.02 -8.92 -13.59
C PRO A 46 21.12 -9.50 -12.18
N ALA A 47 22.27 -10.09 -11.86
CA ALA A 47 22.53 -10.68 -10.56
C ALA A 47 22.34 -9.67 -9.41
N VAL A 48 21.75 -10.14 -8.30
CA VAL A 48 21.55 -9.37 -7.06
C VAL A 48 22.86 -8.69 -6.68
N THR A 49 22.91 -7.36 -6.81
CA THR A 49 24.05 -6.57 -6.36
C THR A 49 23.57 -5.63 -5.29
N PHE A 50 23.95 -5.88 -4.04
CA PHE A 50 23.94 -4.82 -3.04
C PHE A 50 24.97 -3.80 -3.54
N VAL A 51 24.53 -2.58 -3.88
CA VAL A 51 25.45 -1.50 -4.24
C VAL A 51 25.77 -0.76 -2.95
N PRO A 52 26.85 -1.10 -2.21
CA PRO A 52 27.37 -0.15 -1.25
C PRO A 52 27.83 1.06 -2.07
N PHE A 53 27.32 2.24 -1.74
CA PHE A 53 27.99 3.48 -2.13
C PHE A 53 29.41 3.43 -1.52
N GLY A 54 30.38 2.97 -2.33
CA GLY A 54 31.80 2.92 -1.98
C GLY A 54 32.15 1.95 -0.85
N ALA A 55 32.74 0.79 -1.18
CA ALA A 55 33.43 -0.08 -0.22
C ALA A 55 34.79 0.49 0.25
N GLY A 56 34.93 1.82 0.30
CA GLY A 56 36.13 2.51 0.77
C GLY A 56 35.91 3.05 2.17
N LYS A 57 36.82 2.76 3.11
CA LYS A 57 36.97 3.60 4.31
C LYS A 57 37.49 4.96 3.85
N LEU A 58 36.58 5.87 3.54
CA LEU A 58 36.89 7.27 3.28
C LEU A 58 37.00 7.99 4.63
N GLU A 59 38.05 8.77 4.85
CA GLU A 59 38.16 9.65 6.02
C GLU A 59 37.08 10.74 5.93
N GLY A 60 36.25 10.92 6.96
CA GLY A 60 35.19 11.94 7.01
C GLY A 60 33.87 11.46 7.61
N ASP A 61 32.85 12.31 7.62
CA ASP A 61 31.49 11.94 8.02
C ASP A 61 30.84 11.10 6.90
N ALA A 62 30.57 9.82 7.20
CA ALA A 62 29.97 8.88 6.26
C ALA A 62 28.58 9.34 5.77
N LEU A 63 27.82 10.06 6.59
CA LEU A 63 26.52 10.59 6.19
C LEU A 63 26.71 11.68 5.13
N GLU A 64 27.58 12.64 5.39
CA GLU A 64 27.88 13.73 4.45
C GLU A 64 28.35 13.18 3.10
N GLN A 65 29.27 12.21 3.10
CA GLN A 65 29.74 11.56 1.88
C GLN A 65 28.63 10.86 1.12
N SER A 66 27.75 10.12 1.82
CA SER A 66 26.62 9.45 1.17
C SER A 66 25.64 10.44 0.53
N MET A 67 25.44 11.62 1.14
CA MET A 67 24.58 12.67 0.59
C MET A 67 25.20 13.33 -0.64
N LEU A 68 26.53 13.54 -0.65
CA LEU A 68 27.24 14.03 -1.82
C LEU A 68 27.14 13.04 -2.99
N LEU A 69 27.39 11.75 -2.73
CA LEU A 69 27.29 10.69 -3.74
C LEU A 69 25.87 10.58 -4.30
N LEU A 70 24.84 10.73 -3.46
CA LEU A 70 23.45 10.79 -3.91
C LEU A 70 23.21 12.02 -4.80
N GLY A 71 23.71 13.19 -4.40
CA GLY A 71 23.63 14.42 -5.18
C GLY A 71 24.25 14.27 -6.58
N ASP A 72 25.48 13.76 -6.66
CA ASP A 72 26.18 13.50 -7.92
C ASP A 72 25.45 12.44 -8.78
N GLY A 73 24.96 11.38 -8.14
CA GLY A 73 24.20 10.33 -8.78
C GLY A 73 22.89 10.84 -9.40
N LEU A 74 22.19 11.74 -8.71
CA LEU A 74 20.99 12.40 -9.23
C LEU A 74 21.32 13.37 -10.36
N ALA A 75 22.35 14.20 -10.22
CA ALA A 75 22.74 15.19 -11.22
C ALA A 75 23.22 14.54 -12.54
N SER A 76 23.92 13.41 -12.45
CA SER A 76 24.42 12.66 -13.61
C SER A 76 23.40 11.68 -14.21
N GLY A 77 22.28 11.43 -13.52
CA GLY A 77 21.30 10.38 -13.86
C GLY A 77 21.78 8.96 -13.55
N ALA A 78 22.95 8.79 -12.93
CA ALA A 78 23.47 7.48 -12.55
C ALA A 78 22.60 6.79 -11.50
N ALA A 79 22.01 7.54 -10.56
CA ALA A 79 21.13 6.99 -9.53
C ALA A 79 19.87 6.34 -10.14
N LEU A 80 19.29 6.96 -11.17
CA LEU A 80 18.13 6.40 -11.87
C LEU A 80 18.50 5.12 -12.63
N LYS A 81 19.63 5.14 -13.35
CA LYS A 81 20.14 3.94 -14.04
C LYS A 81 20.39 2.79 -13.06
N GLN A 82 20.97 3.07 -11.89
CA GLN A 82 21.15 2.06 -10.85
C GLN A 82 19.81 1.51 -10.36
N TYR A 83 18.84 2.37 -10.09
CA TYR A 83 17.49 1.94 -9.70
C TYR A 83 16.85 1.01 -10.74
N GLU A 84 17.00 1.30 -12.03
CA GLU A 84 16.47 0.48 -13.12
C GLU A 84 17.11 -0.91 -13.22
N THR A 85 18.33 -1.09 -12.68
CA THR A 85 18.99 -2.40 -12.59
C THR A 85 18.57 -3.25 -11.38
N LEU A 86 17.83 -2.67 -10.42
CA LEU A 86 17.41 -3.41 -9.23
C LEU A 86 16.35 -4.45 -9.60
N LEU A 87 16.50 -5.64 -9.03
CA LEU A 87 15.51 -6.68 -9.14
C LEU A 87 14.17 -6.21 -8.56
N ARG A 88 13.12 -6.37 -9.34
CA ARG A 88 11.75 -6.11 -8.87
C ARG A 88 11.26 -7.22 -7.94
N ARG A 89 11.82 -8.43 -8.09
CA ARG A 89 11.50 -9.60 -7.29
C ARG A 89 12.77 -10.43 -7.07
N LEU A 90 12.93 -10.99 -5.88
CA LEU A 90 13.90 -12.02 -5.59
C LEU A 90 13.44 -13.33 -6.26
N PRO A 91 14.19 -13.89 -7.23
CA PRO A 91 13.77 -15.09 -7.98
C PRO A 91 13.62 -16.34 -7.11
N GLU A 92 14.41 -16.42 -6.04
CA GLU A 92 14.44 -17.54 -5.09
C GLU A 92 13.29 -17.50 -4.09
N GLU A 93 12.57 -16.39 -3.98
CA GLU A 93 11.49 -16.23 -3.00
C GLU A 93 10.13 -16.64 -3.62
N PRO A 94 9.50 -17.73 -3.15
CA PRO A 94 8.25 -18.22 -3.72
C PRO A 94 7.05 -17.34 -3.36
N THR A 95 6.02 -17.40 -4.20
CA THR A 95 4.73 -16.69 -4.05
C THR A 95 3.54 -17.65 -4.20
N CYS A 96 3.73 -18.90 -3.79
CA CYS A 96 2.82 -20.01 -4.06
C CYS A 96 1.46 -19.82 -3.36
N ALA A 97 1.44 -19.32 -2.11
CA ALA A 97 0.21 -19.15 -1.35
C ALA A 97 -0.78 -18.20 -2.07
N ALA A 98 -0.26 -17.12 -2.67
CA ALA A 98 -1.05 -16.14 -3.41
C ALA A 98 -1.68 -16.70 -4.69
N LYS A 99 -1.11 -17.78 -5.23
CA LYS A 99 -1.51 -18.42 -6.50
C LYS A 99 -2.45 -19.61 -6.30
N LEU A 100 -2.72 -20.02 -5.05
CA LEU A 100 -3.68 -21.09 -4.77
C LEU A 100 -5.08 -20.71 -5.28
N PRO A 101 -5.85 -21.64 -5.88
CA PRO A 101 -7.13 -21.32 -6.51
C PRO A 101 -8.13 -20.56 -5.61
N HIS A 102 -8.15 -20.86 -4.32
CA HIS A 102 -9.03 -20.20 -3.34
C HIS A 102 -8.53 -18.81 -2.87
N ASN A 103 -7.27 -18.47 -3.15
CA ASN A 103 -6.67 -17.18 -2.80
C ASN A 103 -6.62 -16.18 -3.96
N LEU A 104 -6.79 -16.63 -5.21
CA LEU A 104 -6.72 -15.77 -6.39
C LEU A 104 -7.63 -14.53 -6.30
N ASN A 105 -8.84 -14.71 -5.79
CA ASN A 105 -9.83 -13.63 -5.66
C ASN A 105 -9.59 -12.71 -4.45
N LYS A 106 -8.57 -12.99 -3.63
CA LYS A 106 -8.13 -12.13 -2.52
C LYS A 106 -7.04 -11.14 -2.95
N ASN A 107 -6.52 -11.26 -4.18
CA ASN A 107 -5.53 -10.35 -4.75
C ASN A 107 -6.21 -9.25 -5.56
N ARG A 108 -5.89 -7.99 -5.29
CA ARG A 108 -6.38 -6.85 -6.07
C ARG A 108 -5.78 -6.82 -7.48
N TYR A 109 -4.52 -7.23 -7.60
CA TYR A 109 -3.76 -7.32 -8.84
C TYR A 109 -3.19 -8.73 -8.97
N LYS A 110 -3.27 -9.31 -10.17
CA LYS A 110 -2.85 -10.71 -10.40
C LYS A 110 -1.34 -10.89 -10.33
N ASP A 111 -0.61 -9.83 -10.65
CA ASP A 111 0.83 -9.74 -10.77
C ASP A 111 1.51 -9.21 -9.49
N ILE A 112 0.74 -8.86 -8.46
CA ILE A 112 1.26 -8.38 -7.17
C ILE A 112 0.91 -9.39 -6.08
N ALA A 113 1.91 -10.14 -5.63
CA ALA A 113 1.77 -11.20 -4.64
C ALA A 113 2.83 -11.06 -3.53
N PRO A 114 2.49 -11.34 -2.26
CA PRO A 114 3.47 -11.41 -1.18
C PRO A 114 4.34 -12.66 -1.32
N TYR A 115 5.59 -12.58 -0.86
CA TYR A 115 6.43 -13.77 -0.70
C TYR A 115 5.92 -14.68 0.41
N ASP A 116 6.01 -15.99 0.21
CA ASP A 116 5.53 -16.97 1.18
C ASP A 116 6.29 -16.90 2.50
N SER A 117 7.58 -16.54 2.46
CA SER A 117 8.48 -16.40 3.62
C SER A 117 8.14 -15.23 4.54
N THR A 118 7.56 -14.16 3.98
CA THR A 118 7.29 -12.89 4.70
C THR A 118 5.81 -12.54 4.76
N ARG A 119 4.92 -13.33 4.13
CA ARG A 119 3.49 -13.04 4.15
C ARG A 119 2.94 -13.05 5.57
N VAL A 120 1.90 -12.27 5.81
CA VAL A 120 1.13 -12.38 7.03
C VAL A 120 0.22 -13.62 6.96
N VAL A 121 0.25 -14.43 8.01
CA VAL A 121 -0.55 -15.66 8.14
C VAL A 121 -1.67 -15.42 9.16
N LEU A 122 -2.92 -15.44 8.71
CA LEU A 122 -4.09 -15.30 9.58
C LEU A 122 -4.36 -16.60 10.33
N LYS A 123 -4.49 -16.54 11.67
CA LYS A 123 -4.66 -17.73 12.51
C LYS A 123 -6.13 -18.12 12.69
N ASN A 124 -7.02 -17.15 12.86
CA ASN A 124 -8.41 -17.40 13.26
C ASN A 124 -9.43 -16.96 12.20
N ASN A 125 -9.06 -17.07 10.92
CA ASN A 125 -9.90 -16.59 9.83
C ASN A 125 -10.70 -17.72 9.14
N PRO A 126 -12.04 -17.64 9.07
CA PRO A 126 -12.87 -18.67 8.45
C PRO A 126 -12.60 -18.89 6.95
N THR A 127 -12.03 -17.88 6.26
CA THR A 127 -11.82 -17.91 4.81
C THR A 127 -10.40 -18.35 4.42
N GLY A 128 -9.64 -18.93 5.37
CA GLY A 128 -8.26 -19.38 5.19
C GLY A 128 -7.22 -18.42 5.75
N ASP A 129 -5.97 -18.84 5.74
CA ASP A 129 -4.83 -18.16 6.37
C ASP A 129 -4.24 -17.01 5.55
N TYR A 130 -4.73 -16.82 4.33
CA TYR A 130 -4.15 -15.90 3.36
C TYR A 130 -4.79 -14.51 3.39
N ILE A 131 -3.91 -13.51 3.41
CA ILE A 131 -4.15 -12.12 3.05
C ILE A 131 -2.96 -11.62 2.21
N ASN A 132 -3.20 -10.75 1.22
CA ASN A 132 -2.13 -10.13 0.44
C ASN A 132 -1.45 -9.04 1.28
N ALA A 133 -0.53 -9.46 2.15
CA ALA A 133 0.24 -8.62 3.04
C ALA A 133 1.59 -9.28 3.37
N SER A 134 2.63 -8.47 3.57
CA SER A 134 3.98 -8.92 3.95
C SER A 134 4.50 -8.13 5.15
N TYR A 135 5.21 -8.81 6.04
CA TYR A 135 6.06 -8.17 7.03
C TYR A 135 7.28 -7.56 6.34
N ILE A 136 7.60 -6.31 6.66
CA ILE A 136 8.83 -5.63 6.25
C ILE A 136 9.54 -5.17 7.52
N ASN A 137 10.72 -5.74 7.78
CA ASN A 137 11.56 -5.38 8.91
C ASN A 137 12.77 -4.61 8.40
N MET A 138 12.90 -3.35 8.83
CA MET A 138 14.04 -2.51 8.49
C MET A 138 14.97 -2.41 9.69
N GLU A 139 16.10 -3.11 9.62
CA GLU A 139 17.17 -3.02 10.62
C GLU A 139 17.96 -1.73 10.42
N ILE A 140 18.27 -1.04 11.52
CA ILE A 140 19.10 0.17 11.51
C ILE A 140 20.52 -0.21 11.96
N PRO A 141 21.53 -0.33 11.07
CA PRO A 141 22.81 -0.98 11.36
C PRO A 141 23.61 -0.45 12.56
N THR A 142 23.29 0.75 13.04
CA THR A 142 23.96 1.43 14.17
C THR A 142 23.13 1.42 15.45
N SER A 143 22.06 0.63 15.52
CA SER A 143 21.21 0.53 16.71
C SER A 143 20.49 -0.82 16.76
N ASP A 144 19.99 -1.20 17.93
CA ASP A 144 19.12 -2.38 18.05
C ASP A 144 17.67 -2.12 17.55
N LEU A 145 17.45 -0.99 16.88
CA LEU A 145 16.13 -0.60 16.38
C LEU A 145 15.79 -1.36 15.10
N VAL A 146 14.70 -2.12 15.16
CA VAL A 146 14.07 -2.72 13.99
C VAL A 146 12.72 -2.06 13.76
N LEU A 147 12.56 -1.41 12.60
CA LEU A 147 11.28 -0.83 12.21
C LEU A 147 10.46 -1.88 11.47
N THR A 148 9.48 -2.46 12.16
CA THR A 148 8.55 -3.43 11.59
C THR A 148 7.31 -2.75 11.00
N TYR A 149 6.97 -3.16 9.78
CA TYR A 149 5.79 -2.75 9.04
C TYR A 149 5.04 -3.97 8.53
N ILE A 150 3.75 -3.78 8.27
CA ILE A 150 2.99 -4.67 7.40
C ILE A 150 2.62 -3.86 6.16
N ALA A 151 3.17 -4.23 5.01
CA ALA A 151 2.76 -3.70 3.72
C ALA A 151 1.63 -4.58 3.18
N THR A 152 0.51 -3.97 2.80
CA THR A 152 -0.66 -4.69 2.28
C THR A 152 -1.36 -3.88 1.20
N GLN A 153 -2.06 -4.56 0.30
CA GLN A 153 -2.92 -3.90 -0.68
C GLN A 153 -4.07 -3.13 -0.02
N GLY A 154 -4.64 -2.15 -0.73
CA GLY A 154 -5.94 -1.59 -0.33
C GLY A 154 -7.01 -2.68 -0.27
N PRO A 155 -7.73 -2.90 0.85
CA PRO A 155 -8.68 -4.00 0.99
C PRO A 155 -9.74 -4.04 -0.12
N LEU A 156 -10.06 -5.24 -0.59
CA LEU A 156 -11.24 -5.49 -1.43
C LEU A 156 -12.48 -5.55 -0.55
N SER A 157 -13.67 -5.41 -1.12
CA SER A 157 -14.93 -5.58 -0.37
C SER A 157 -15.01 -6.96 0.28
N SER A 158 -14.52 -8.00 -0.39
CA SER A 158 -14.48 -9.39 0.11
C SER A 158 -13.39 -9.65 1.16
N THR A 159 -12.39 -8.77 1.31
CA THR A 159 -11.25 -8.98 2.21
C THR A 159 -11.20 -7.96 3.35
N VAL A 160 -12.29 -7.22 3.60
CA VAL A 160 -12.37 -6.29 4.75
C VAL A 160 -12.24 -7.04 6.07
N GLY A 161 -12.87 -8.21 6.19
CA GLY A 161 -12.77 -9.06 7.38
C GLY A 161 -11.34 -9.55 7.60
N ASP A 162 -10.72 -10.08 6.55
CA ASP A 162 -9.32 -10.53 6.56
C ASP A 162 -8.38 -9.39 7.02
N PHE A 163 -8.59 -8.16 6.53
CA PHE A 163 -7.80 -6.98 6.92
C PHE A 163 -7.93 -6.64 8.41
N TRP A 164 -9.14 -6.60 8.95
CA TRP A 164 -9.32 -6.30 10.38
C TRP A 164 -8.89 -7.45 11.29
N GLN A 165 -9.01 -8.69 10.82
CA GLN A 165 -8.44 -9.84 11.50
C GLN A 165 -6.91 -9.71 11.59
N MET A 166 -6.25 -9.31 10.51
CA MET A 166 -4.81 -9.01 10.50
C MET A 166 -4.46 -7.90 11.51
N VAL A 167 -5.18 -6.77 11.46
CA VAL A 167 -4.95 -5.64 12.38
C VAL A 167 -5.10 -6.07 13.85
N TRP A 168 -6.10 -6.91 14.14
CA TRP A 168 -6.28 -7.49 15.46
C TRP A 168 -5.15 -8.45 15.83
N GLU A 169 -4.85 -9.47 15.03
CA GLU A 169 -3.85 -10.49 15.38
C GLU A 169 -2.43 -9.93 15.49
N CYS A 170 -2.08 -8.95 14.66
CA CYS A 170 -0.78 -8.26 14.67
C CYS A 170 -0.73 -7.08 15.67
N GLU A 171 -1.83 -6.84 16.39
CA GLU A 171 -1.97 -5.77 17.39
C GLU A 171 -1.67 -4.36 16.86
N SER A 172 -1.89 -4.13 15.57
CA SER A 172 -1.53 -2.87 14.92
C SER A 172 -2.43 -1.73 15.39
N SER A 173 -1.83 -0.68 15.95
CA SER A 173 -2.54 0.51 16.45
C SER A 173 -2.50 1.70 15.49
N LEU A 174 -1.70 1.63 14.43
CA LEU A 174 -1.57 2.68 13.42
C LEU A 174 -1.72 2.08 12.02
N ILE A 175 -2.64 2.64 11.24
CA ILE A 175 -2.82 2.32 9.82
C ILE A 175 -2.44 3.56 9.01
N VAL A 176 -1.50 3.41 8.08
CA VAL A 176 -1.12 4.48 7.14
C VAL A 176 -1.66 4.10 5.75
N MET A 177 -2.62 4.86 5.27
CA MET A 177 -3.25 4.68 3.96
C MET A 177 -2.76 5.76 3.00
N LEU A 178 -2.10 5.37 1.92
CA LEU A 178 -1.44 6.29 0.97
C LEU A 178 -2.21 6.44 -0.35
N THR A 179 -3.53 6.26 -0.33
CA THR A 179 -4.39 6.36 -1.52
C THR A 179 -5.79 6.85 -1.14
N VAL A 180 -6.54 7.31 -2.12
CA VAL A 180 -7.98 7.57 -2.00
C VAL A 180 -8.80 6.31 -2.34
N LEU A 181 -10.12 6.35 -2.16
CA LEU A 181 -10.97 5.18 -2.44
C LEU A 181 -11.07 4.89 -3.94
N ALA A 182 -11.17 5.94 -4.75
CA ALA A 182 -11.25 5.84 -6.20
C ALA A 182 -10.50 6.99 -6.86
N GLU A 183 -9.89 6.68 -7.99
CA GLU A 183 -9.03 7.56 -8.76
C GLU A 183 -9.45 7.44 -10.23
N ARG A 184 -9.84 8.55 -10.87
CA ARG A 184 -10.39 8.59 -12.25
C ARG A 184 -11.46 7.51 -12.52
N GLY A 185 -12.36 7.31 -11.56
CA GLY A 185 -13.45 6.32 -11.65
C GLY A 185 -13.02 4.86 -11.38
N ARG A 186 -11.75 4.58 -11.12
CA ARG A 186 -11.24 3.26 -10.76
C ARG A 186 -11.09 3.12 -9.25
N ALA A 187 -11.70 2.08 -8.67
CA ALA A 187 -11.55 1.78 -7.25
C ALA A 187 -10.09 1.36 -6.93
N LYS A 188 -9.42 2.09 -6.04
CA LYS A 188 -8.08 1.79 -5.52
C LYS A 188 -8.11 1.12 -4.16
N CYS A 189 -9.10 1.46 -3.33
CA CYS A 189 -9.31 0.85 -2.04
C CYS A 189 -10.81 0.79 -1.72
N HIS A 190 -11.28 -0.33 -1.15
CA HIS A 190 -12.62 -0.35 -0.59
C HIS A 190 -12.62 0.42 0.75
N GLN A 191 -13.74 1.07 1.09
CA GLN A 191 -13.88 1.70 2.39
C GLN A 191 -14.04 0.60 3.44
N TYR A 192 -13.00 0.34 4.22
CA TYR A 192 -12.99 -0.72 5.23
C TYR A 192 -13.36 -0.22 6.63
N TRP A 193 -13.82 1.02 6.78
CA TRP A 193 -14.25 1.60 8.06
C TRP A 193 -15.69 2.14 7.97
N PRO A 194 -16.46 2.17 9.08
CA PRO A 194 -17.75 2.85 9.11
C PRO A 194 -17.58 4.37 9.17
N LYS A 195 -18.56 5.13 8.70
CA LYS A 195 -18.59 6.59 8.89
C LYS A 195 -18.87 6.93 10.35
N VAL A 196 -18.43 8.11 10.81
CA VAL A 196 -18.77 8.62 12.14
C VAL A 196 -20.30 8.68 12.30
N GLY A 197 -20.82 8.18 13.42
CA GLY A 197 -22.25 8.11 13.70
C GLY A 197 -23.02 7.00 12.97
N ALA A 198 -22.38 6.23 12.10
CA ALA A 198 -22.97 5.03 11.50
C ALA A 198 -22.90 3.83 12.47
N SER A 199 -23.68 2.79 12.17
CA SER A 199 -23.57 1.52 12.89
C SER A 199 -22.13 0.96 12.79
N PRO A 200 -21.60 0.32 13.85
CA PRO A 200 -20.32 -0.36 13.79
C PRO A 200 -20.25 -1.33 12.61
N LEU A 201 -19.10 -1.35 11.93
CA LEU A 201 -18.83 -2.32 10.88
C LEU A 201 -18.51 -3.66 11.54
N LYS A 202 -19.33 -4.68 11.26
CA LYS A 202 -19.04 -6.06 11.65
C LYS A 202 -18.02 -6.66 10.69
N ALA A 203 -16.75 -6.61 11.07
CA ALA A 203 -15.63 -7.05 10.23
C ALA A 203 -15.54 -8.57 10.16
N THR A 204 -15.75 -9.25 11.28
CA THR A 204 -15.85 -10.71 11.36
C THR A 204 -17.03 -11.10 12.26
N ASN A 205 -17.21 -12.40 12.55
CA ASN A 205 -18.23 -12.84 13.50
C ASN A 205 -18.01 -12.29 14.92
N THR A 206 -16.75 -11.99 15.26
CA THR A 206 -16.34 -11.54 16.60
C THR A 206 -15.82 -10.10 16.59
N LEU A 207 -15.26 -9.61 15.49
CA LEU A 207 -14.67 -8.28 15.42
C LEU A 207 -15.64 -7.23 14.90
N THR A 208 -15.74 -6.12 15.64
CA THR A 208 -16.50 -4.93 15.25
C THR A 208 -15.60 -3.69 15.27
N VAL A 209 -15.76 -2.84 14.27
CA VAL A 209 -15.02 -1.60 14.11
C VAL A 209 -15.99 -0.44 14.29
N HIS A 210 -15.61 0.55 15.08
CA HIS A 210 -16.34 1.79 15.23
C HIS A 210 -15.41 2.98 14.97
N THR A 211 -15.89 3.98 14.24
CA THR A 211 -15.14 5.22 13.98
C THR A 211 -15.60 6.29 14.96
N ASN A 212 -14.72 6.62 15.90
CA ASN A 212 -14.98 7.55 16.98
C ASN A 212 -14.91 9.01 16.50
N SER A 213 -13.94 9.31 15.64
CA SER A 213 -13.80 10.63 15.04
C SER A 213 -13.12 10.55 13.67
N GLU A 214 -13.38 11.56 12.85
CA GLU A 214 -12.76 11.78 11.54
C GLU A 214 -12.45 13.27 11.43
N GLN A 215 -11.20 13.60 11.08
CA GLN A 215 -10.73 14.98 10.94
C GLN A 215 -9.98 15.11 9.62
N ASN A 216 -10.42 16.03 8.77
CA ASN A 216 -9.67 16.43 7.58
C ASN A 216 -8.64 17.49 7.98
N LEU A 217 -7.36 17.19 7.78
CA LEU A 217 -6.22 18.03 8.19
C LEU A 217 -5.44 18.55 6.96
N GLY A 218 -6.15 18.74 5.84
CA GLY A 218 -5.60 19.27 4.59
C GLY A 218 -4.99 18.17 3.74
N HIS A 219 -3.75 17.79 4.02
CA HIS A 219 -3.01 16.79 3.22
C HIS A 219 -3.36 15.34 3.56
N TYR A 220 -3.98 15.12 4.71
CA TYR A 220 -4.39 13.81 5.18
C TYR A 220 -5.65 13.89 6.03
N ILE A 221 -6.33 12.76 6.15
CA ILE A 221 -7.47 12.56 7.03
C ILE A 221 -7.01 11.67 8.19
N ARG A 222 -7.32 12.08 9.42
CA ARG A 222 -7.09 11.30 10.63
C ARG A 222 -8.40 10.69 11.11
N ARG A 223 -8.41 9.39 11.39
CA ARG A 223 -9.53 8.69 12.01
C ARG A 223 -9.08 8.01 13.28
N GLU A 224 -9.85 8.20 14.34
CA GLU A 224 -9.71 7.42 15.56
C GLU A 224 -10.79 6.35 15.59
N MET A 225 -10.39 5.09 15.69
CA MET A 225 -11.28 3.95 15.65
C MET A 225 -11.11 3.07 16.89
N SER A 226 -12.18 2.38 17.26
CA SER A 226 -12.14 1.33 18.26
C SER A 226 -12.49 0.00 17.60
N LEU A 227 -11.58 -0.96 17.75
CA LEU A 227 -11.74 -2.34 17.34
C LEU A 227 -12.10 -3.16 18.58
N LYS A 228 -13.22 -3.87 18.55
CA LYS A 228 -13.73 -4.66 19.68
C LYS A 228 -13.94 -6.10 19.25
N ASP A 229 -13.53 -7.05 20.07
CA ASP A 229 -13.83 -8.46 19.88
C ASP A 229 -15.08 -8.91 20.65
N GLY A 230 -15.51 -10.14 20.38
CA GLY A 230 -16.66 -10.76 21.05
C GLY A 230 -16.37 -11.22 22.48
N SER A 231 -15.11 -11.19 22.93
CA SER A 231 -14.69 -11.56 24.28
C SER A 231 -14.68 -10.37 25.24
N GLY A 232 -14.80 -9.15 24.72
CA GLY A 232 -14.78 -7.89 25.47
C GLY A 232 -13.46 -7.12 25.34
N GLY A 233 -12.46 -7.67 24.64
CA GLY A 233 -11.24 -6.98 24.29
C GLY A 233 -11.53 -5.77 23.40
N SER A 234 -10.82 -4.65 23.66
CA SER A 234 -10.94 -3.44 22.85
C SER A 234 -9.56 -2.82 22.61
N ARG A 235 -9.34 -2.34 21.39
CA ARG A 235 -8.11 -1.70 20.95
C ARG A 235 -8.43 -0.41 20.21
N ASN A 236 -7.62 0.61 20.45
CA ASN A 236 -7.69 1.85 19.70
C ASN A 236 -6.77 1.77 18.48
N VAL A 237 -7.30 2.19 17.34
CA VAL A 237 -6.58 2.19 16.06
C VAL A 237 -6.70 3.58 15.45
N THR A 238 -5.56 4.23 15.25
CA THR A 238 -5.49 5.48 14.48
C THR A 238 -5.25 5.15 13.02
N GLN A 239 -6.07 5.66 12.11
CA GLN A 239 -5.78 5.64 10.68
C GLN A 239 -5.41 7.04 10.20
N LEU A 240 -4.31 7.11 9.46
CA LEU A 240 -3.88 8.29 8.73
C LEU A 240 -3.97 8.01 7.23
N GLN A 241 -4.91 8.69 6.56
CA GLN A 241 -5.08 8.59 5.11
C GLN A 241 -4.46 9.81 4.43
N TYR A 242 -3.32 9.68 3.77
CA TYR A 242 -2.74 10.75 2.96
C TYR A 242 -3.52 10.89 1.66
N THR A 243 -4.08 12.08 1.41
CA THR A 243 -5.00 12.35 0.30
C THR A 243 -4.40 13.24 -0.79
N SER A 244 -3.22 13.82 -0.55
CA SER A 244 -2.51 14.70 -1.49
C SER A 244 -1.39 13.99 -2.27
N TRP A 245 -1.57 12.71 -2.60
CA TRP A 245 -0.69 12.00 -3.52
C TRP A 245 -1.45 11.75 -4.83
N PRO A 246 -1.01 12.33 -5.97
CA PRO A 246 -1.71 12.18 -7.24
C PRO A 246 -1.51 10.79 -7.88
N ASP A 247 -2.47 10.38 -8.72
CA ASP A 247 -2.48 9.08 -9.43
C ASP A 247 -1.23 8.79 -10.26
N HIS A 248 -0.64 9.83 -10.85
CA HIS A 248 0.56 9.74 -11.66
C HIS A 248 1.61 10.69 -11.08
N GLY A 249 2.68 10.11 -10.57
CA GLY A 249 3.83 10.86 -10.07
C GLY A 249 4.01 10.75 -8.57
N VAL A 250 4.45 11.85 -7.97
CA VAL A 250 4.89 11.96 -6.58
C VAL A 250 4.07 13.05 -5.88
N PRO A 251 4.07 13.11 -4.54
CA PRO A 251 3.41 14.21 -3.83
C PRO A 251 3.92 15.57 -4.34
N ASP A 252 3.00 16.48 -4.67
CA ASP A 252 3.34 17.82 -5.18
C ASP A 252 4.05 18.69 -4.13
N ASP A 253 3.75 18.45 -2.86
CA ASP A 253 4.37 19.13 -1.72
C ASP A 253 5.21 18.14 -0.90
N ALA A 254 6.52 18.14 -1.17
CA ALA A 254 7.47 17.30 -0.47
C ALA A 254 7.58 17.63 1.02
N ALA A 255 7.44 18.91 1.41
CA ALA A 255 7.52 19.32 2.81
C ALA A 255 6.32 18.80 3.62
N ALA A 256 5.12 18.86 3.04
CA ALA A 256 3.92 18.28 3.62
C ALA A 256 4.03 16.75 3.78
N PHE A 257 4.58 16.07 2.76
CA PHE A 257 4.78 14.62 2.83
C PHE A 257 5.84 14.25 3.90
N ILE A 258 6.94 14.98 4.01
CA ILE A 258 7.95 14.79 5.07
C ILE A 258 7.32 15.04 6.46
N ALA A 259 6.52 16.08 6.62
CA ALA A 259 5.82 16.34 7.88
C ALA A 259 4.87 15.18 8.25
N PHE A 260 4.20 14.58 7.26
CA PHE A 260 3.36 13.40 7.43
C PHE A 260 4.16 12.16 7.84
N THR A 261 5.31 11.88 7.21
CA THR A 261 6.15 10.72 7.61
C THR A 261 6.71 10.88 9.02
N GLN A 262 7.08 12.10 9.42
CA GLN A 262 7.48 12.42 10.78
C GLN A 262 6.33 12.22 11.79
N LEU A 263 5.09 12.57 11.42
CA LEU A 263 3.91 12.29 12.24
C LEU A 263 3.71 10.77 12.43
N CYS A 264 3.79 9.98 11.36
CA CYS A 264 3.71 8.53 11.42
C CYS A 264 4.79 7.93 12.34
N SER A 265 6.02 8.46 12.27
CA SER A 265 7.14 8.06 13.15
C SER A 265 6.84 8.37 14.62
N ARG A 266 6.35 9.58 14.93
CA ARG A 266 5.96 9.95 16.31
C ARG A 266 4.87 9.05 16.88
N LEU A 267 3.82 8.78 16.09
CA LEU A 267 2.71 7.94 16.55
C LEU A 267 3.11 6.48 16.76
N ARG A 268 4.09 5.97 16.01
CA ARG A 268 4.65 4.63 16.23
C ARG A 268 5.24 4.47 17.64
N ASN A 269 5.94 5.50 18.12
CA ASN A 269 6.64 5.48 19.40
C ASN A 269 5.71 5.59 20.62
N HIS A 270 4.40 5.82 20.42
CA HIS A 270 3.41 5.95 21.50
C HIS A 270 2.66 4.65 21.84
N ARG A 271 3.21 3.47 21.53
CA ARG A 271 2.80 2.27 22.27
C ARG A 271 3.23 2.45 23.73
N ALA A 272 2.23 2.52 24.63
CA ALA A 272 2.45 2.15 26.01
C ALA A 272 3.03 0.73 25.99
N VAL A 273 4.32 0.62 26.30
CA VAL A 273 4.96 -0.65 26.58
C VAL A 273 4.18 -1.25 27.75
N ILE A 274 3.35 -2.25 27.49
CA ILE A 274 2.89 -3.14 28.55
C ILE A 274 4.10 -4.03 28.82
N PRO A 275 4.77 -3.92 29.99
CA PRO A 275 5.85 -4.83 30.31
C PRO A 275 5.26 -6.24 30.36
N THR A 276 5.92 -7.16 29.67
CA THR A 276 5.74 -8.61 29.84
C THR A 276 5.95 -9.02 31.28
#